data_AF-A0A410UWM4-F1
#
_entry.id   AF-A0A410UWM4-F1
#
_cell.length_a   1.000
_cell.length_b   1.000
_cell.length_c   1.000
_cell.angle_alpha   90.00
_cell.angle_beta   90.00
_cell.angle_gamma   90.00
#
_symmetry.space_group_name_H-M   'P 1'
#
loop_
_entity.id
_entity.type
_entity.pdbx_description
1 polymer ?
#
loop_
_entity_poly.entity_id
_entity_poly.type
_entity_poly.pdbx_seq_one_letter_code
_entity_poly.pdbx_strand_id
1 'polypeptide(L)'
;MKISSLWLLAAGFGTCLAAWAQASPAGLWKTIDDETGKPRALVRISESGGEFRGKIEKLFRTPEQDPNPKCDKCEGSNRDQPKIGMTVISGMRLDGSEYTGGQILDTESGKVYKSKMSLQDDGKKLNVRGYIGMPMFGRSQTWLREE
;
A
#
# COMPACT_ATOMS: atom_id res chain seq x y z
N MET A 1 40.08 -34.47 55.12
CA MET A 1 39.42 -34.63 53.80
C MET A 1 37.99 -34.13 53.92
N LYS A 2 37.67 -32.94 53.40
CA LYS A 2 36.30 -32.42 53.22
C LYS A 2 36.31 -31.61 51.93
N ILE A 3 35.63 -32.12 50.91
CA ILE A 3 35.47 -31.47 49.61
C ILE A 3 34.20 -30.63 49.73
N SER A 4 34.32 -29.31 49.65
CA SER A 4 33.17 -28.41 49.61
C SER A 4 32.82 -28.16 48.15
N SER A 5 31.70 -28.72 47.70
CA SER A 5 31.18 -28.58 46.35
C SER A 5 30.63 -27.18 46.13
N LEU A 6 31.25 -26.43 45.22
CA LEU A 6 30.82 -25.12 44.77
C LEU A 6 29.75 -25.30 43.68
N TRP A 7 28.49 -24.99 43.99
CA TRP A 7 27.43 -24.93 42.99
C TRP A 7 27.43 -23.54 42.34
N LEU A 8 27.94 -23.46 41.11
CA LEU A 8 27.76 -22.29 40.24
C LEU A 8 26.36 -22.35 39.62
N LEU A 9 25.43 -21.56 40.17
CA LEU A 9 24.15 -21.23 39.54
C LEU A 9 24.41 -20.28 38.37
N ALA A 10 24.47 -20.81 37.14
CA ALA A 10 24.43 -19.99 35.94
C ALA A 10 23.00 -19.48 35.70
N ALA A 11 22.74 -18.23 36.06
CA ALA A 11 21.50 -17.55 35.72
C ALA A 11 21.48 -17.24 34.21
N GLY A 12 20.72 -18.03 33.45
CA GLY A 12 20.49 -17.80 32.03
C GLY A 12 19.66 -16.56 31.81
N PHE A 13 20.28 -15.49 31.30
CA PHE A 13 19.60 -14.31 30.78
C PHE A 13 18.91 -14.68 29.47
N GLY A 14 17.59 -14.94 29.50
CA GLY A 14 16.77 -15.08 28.32
C GLY A 14 16.57 -13.72 27.65
N THR A 15 17.27 -13.45 26.57
CA THR A 15 17.03 -12.27 25.74
C THR A 15 15.73 -12.46 24.95
N CYS A 16 14.67 -11.80 25.40
CA CYS A 16 13.43 -11.70 24.65
C CYS A 16 13.70 -10.80 23.42
N LEU A 17 13.91 -11.38 22.24
CA LEU A 17 13.94 -10.65 20.98
C LEU A 17 12.52 -10.14 20.72
N ALA A 18 12.25 -8.88 21.05
CA ALA A 18 11.05 -8.20 20.58
C ALA A 18 11.08 -8.21 19.05
N ALA A 19 10.19 -8.98 18.42
CA ALA A 19 9.95 -8.89 17.00
C ALA A 19 9.31 -7.52 16.73
N TRP A 20 10.08 -6.59 16.17
CA TRP A 20 9.54 -5.33 15.68
C TRP A 20 8.69 -5.69 14.46
N ALA A 21 7.36 -5.56 14.59
CA ALA A 21 6.48 -5.71 13.44
C ALA A 21 6.87 -4.63 12.42
N GLN A 22 7.44 -5.05 11.28
CA GLN A 22 7.70 -4.12 10.19
C GLN A 22 6.37 -3.57 9.69
N ALA A 23 6.28 -2.24 9.55
CA ALA A 23 5.11 -1.59 8.99
C ALA A 23 4.80 -2.19 7.60
N SER A 24 3.53 -2.53 7.38
CA SER A 24 3.03 -3.13 6.15
C SER A 24 2.15 -2.12 5.39
N PRO A 25 2.13 -2.14 4.04
CA PRO A 25 1.24 -1.30 3.26
C PRO A 25 -0.20 -1.83 3.27
N ALA A 26 -0.45 -3.05 3.80
CA ALA A 26 -1.81 -3.49 4.09
C ALA A 26 -2.49 -2.47 5.02
N GLY A 27 -3.72 -2.12 4.69
CA GLY A 27 -4.48 -1.12 5.42
C GLY A 27 -5.39 -0.25 4.56
N LEU A 28 -6.06 0.71 5.20
CA LEU A 28 -6.90 1.71 4.52
C LEU A 28 -6.13 3.02 4.28
N TRP A 29 -6.17 3.50 3.03
CA TRP A 29 -5.41 4.67 2.60
C TRP A 29 -6.29 5.72 1.93
N LYS A 30 -6.15 6.97 2.34
CA LYS A 30 -6.73 8.14 1.68
C LYS A 30 -5.78 8.63 0.59
N THR A 31 -6.25 8.62 -0.65
CA THR A 31 -5.51 9.15 -1.79
C THR A 31 -5.74 10.66 -1.90
N ILE A 32 -4.68 11.40 -2.20
CA ILE A 32 -4.72 12.85 -2.38
C ILE A 32 -4.50 13.18 -3.85
N ASP A 33 -5.33 14.07 -4.39
CA ASP A 33 -5.10 14.65 -5.71
C ASP A 33 -3.89 15.56 -5.68
N ASP A 34 -2.88 15.30 -6.51
CA ASP A 34 -1.63 16.06 -6.54
C ASP A 34 -1.78 17.45 -7.16
N GLU A 35 -2.83 17.69 -7.94
CA GLU A 35 -3.09 18.98 -8.59
C GLU A 35 -3.93 19.91 -7.68
N THR A 36 -4.92 19.37 -6.96
CA THR A 36 -5.88 20.13 -6.14
C THR A 36 -5.67 20.00 -4.64
N GLY A 37 -4.89 19.02 -4.18
CA GLY A 37 -4.67 18.73 -2.75
C GLY A 37 -5.89 18.10 -2.04
N LYS A 38 -6.97 17.79 -2.77
CA LYS A 38 -8.20 17.26 -2.19
C LYS A 38 -8.18 15.72 -2.08
N PRO A 39 -8.83 15.13 -1.07
CA PRO A 39 -9.04 13.68 -1.02
C PRO A 39 -9.82 13.19 -2.24
N ARG A 40 -9.41 12.06 -2.81
CA ARG A 40 -10.09 11.46 -3.98
C ARG A 40 -10.80 10.14 -3.68
N ALA A 41 -10.11 9.24 -2.99
CA ALA A 41 -10.64 7.93 -2.68
C ALA A 41 -10.09 7.40 -1.34
N LEU A 42 -10.79 6.40 -0.80
CA LEU A 42 -10.22 5.45 0.14
C LEU A 42 -9.92 4.15 -0.61
N VAL A 43 -8.68 3.69 -0.51
CA VAL A 43 -8.19 2.44 -1.12
C VAL A 43 -7.76 1.50 -0.01
N ARG A 44 -8.37 0.31 0.04
CA ARG A 44 -7.93 -0.76 0.93
C ARG A 44 -6.89 -1.60 0.23
N ILE A 45 -5.69 -1.65 0.80
CA ILE A 45 -4.62 -2.56 0.40
C ILE A 45 -4.70 -3.81 1.27
N SER A 46 -4.69 -4.96 0.61
CA SER A 46 -4.70 -6.29 1.24
C SER A 46 -3.53 -7.11 0.72
N GLU A 47 -3.06 -8.04 1.54
CA GLU A 47 -1.97 -8.95 1.21
C GLU A 47 -2.52 -10.38 1.09
N SER A 48 -2.04 -11.11 0.09
CA SER A 48 -2.28 -12.54 -0.05
C SER A 48 -1.12 -13.22 -0.77
N GLY A 49 -0.46 -14.18 -0.11
CA GLY A 49 0.63 -14.95 -0.70
C GLY A 49 1.85 -14.09 -1.09
N GLY A 50 2.16 -13.07 -0.29
CA GLY A 50 3.21 -12.08 -0.51
C GLY A 50 2.89 -11.01 -1.55
N GLU A 51 1.70 -11.05 -2.16
CA GLU A 51 1.25 -10.07 -3.16
C GLU A 51 0.24 -9.10 -2.55
N PHE A 52 0.47 -7.81 -2.78
CA PHE A 52 -0.40 -6.73 -2.33
C PHE A 52 -1.30 -6.24 -3.47
N ARG A 53 -2.59 -6.08 -3.15
CA ARG A 53 -3.62 -5.57 -4.05
C ARG A 53 -4.43 -4.48 -3.37
N GLY A 54 -4.78 -3.44 -4.12
CA GLY A 54 -5.53 -2.28 -3.65
C GLY A 54 -6.87 -2.16 -4.34
N LYS A 55 -7.96 -2.02 -3.57
CA LYS A 55 -9.33 -1.88 -4.07
C LYS A 55 -9.94 -0.57 -3.57
N ILE A 56 -10.65 0.14 -4.44
CA ILE A 56 -11.37 1.37 -4.04
C ILE A 56 -12.54 0.98 -3.14
N GLU A 57 -12.60 1.54 -1.94
CA GLU A 57 -13.74 1.37 -1.02
C GLU A 57 -14.69 2.56 -1.02
N LYS A 58 -14.16 3.76 -1.26
CA LYS A 58 -14.94 5.00 -1.24
C LYS A 58 -14.36 6.01 -2.21
N LEU A 59 -15.23 6.84 -2.79
CA LEU A 59 -14.86 8.05 -3.52
C LEU A 59 -15.31 9.27 -2.73
N PHE A 60 -14.48 10.32 -2.70
CA PHE A 60 -14.88 11.62 -2.19
C PHE A 60 -15.49 12.41 -3.36
N ARG A 61 -16.82 12.57 -3.32
CA ARG A 61 -17.64 13.18 -4.38
C ARG A 61 -18.41 14.37 -3.83
N THR A 62 -18.69 15.36 -4.68
CA THR A 62 -19.67 16.40 -4.35
C THR A 62 -21.09 15.86 -4.57
N PRO A 63 -22.13 16.46 -3.95
CA PRO A 63 -23.52 16.01 -4.11
C PRO A 63 -24.02 15.98 -5.56
N GLU A 64 -23.44 16.80 -6.43
CA GLU A 64 -23.81 16.92 -7.85
C GLU A 64 -23.13 15.86 -8.73
N GLN A 65 -22.15 15.13 -8.19
CA GLN A 65 -21.43 14.09 -8.90
C GLN A 65 -22.08 12.73 -8.67
N ASP A 66 -22.00 11.85 -9.67
CA ASP A 66 -22.31 10.43 -9.48
C ASP A 66 -21.46 9.88 -8.31
N PRO A 67 -22.07 9.29 -7.27
CA PRO A 67 -21.36 8.75 -6.12
C PRO A 67 -20.46 7.56 -6.46
N ASN A 68 -20.78 6.83 -7.54
CA ASN A 68 -20.02 5.66 -7.99
C ASN A 68 -20.09 5.49 -9.52
N PRO A 69 -19.45 6.39 -10.29
CA PRO A 69 -19.49 6.27 -11.72
C PRO A 69 -18.69 5.07 -12.20
N LYS A 70 -18.99 4.68 -13.42
CA LYS A 70 -18.24 3.68 -14.15
C LYS A 70 -16.91 4.24 -14.65
N CYS A 71 -15.92 3.37 -14.87
CA CYS A 71 -14.70 3.73 -15.59
C CYS A 71 -14.92 3.53 -17.10
N ASP A 72 -15.44 4.55 -17.76
CA ASP A 72 -15.71 4.60 -19.20
C ASP A 72 -14.42 4.58 -20.05
N LYS A 73 -13.35 5.19 -19.54
CA LYS A 73 -12.02 5.23 -20.19
C LYS A 73 -11.17 3.99 -19.95
N CYS A 74 -11.53 3.15 -18.98
CA CYS A 74 -10.80 1.92 -18.72
C CYS A 74 -10.96 0.93 -19.89
N GLU A 75 -10.01 0.03 -20.03
CA GLU A 75 -10.02 -1.01 -21.06
C GLU A 75 -10.30 -2.40 -20.47
N GLY A 76 -10.63 -3.36 -21.35
CA GLY A 76 -10.83 -4.76 -20.99
C GLY A 76 -11.93 -4.95 -19.95
N SER A 77 -11.66 -5.81 -18.97
CA SER A 77 -12.61 -6.15 -17.90
C SER A 77 -12.96 -5.00 -16.97
N ASN A 78 -12.18 -3.91 -16.99
CA ASN A 78 -12.42 -2.74 -16.15
C ASN A 78 -13.31 -1.69 -16.83
N ARG A 79 -13.56 -1.83 -18.14
CA ARG A 79 -14.41 -0.91 -18.89
C ARG A 79 -15.85 -0.99 -18.42
N ASP A 80 -16.47 0.18 -18.26
CA ASP A 80 -17.87 0.33 -17.86
C ASP A 80 -18.21 -0.34 -16.50
N GLN A 81 -17.20 -0.64 -15.69
CA GLN A 81 -17.36 -1.16 -14.33
C GLN A 81 -17.38 -0.02 -13.32
N PRO A 82 -18.17 -0.14 -12.23
CA PRO A 82 -18.17 0.83 -11.14
C PRO A 82 -16.76 1.03 -10.55
N LYS A 83 -16.40 2.28 -10.27
CA LYS A 83 -15.10 2.60 -9.67
C LYS A 83 -14.98 2.08 -8.24
N ILE A 84 -16.02 2.19 -7.42
CA ILE A 84 -16.03 1.56 -6.09
C ILE A 84 -16.03 0.04 -6.29
N GLY A 85 -15.06 -0.61 -5.67
CA GLY A 85 -14.80 -2.02 -5.80
C GLY A 85 -13.80 -2.39 -6.90
N MET A 86 -13.33 -1.41 -7.68
CA MET A 86 -12.30 -1.65 -8.69
C MET A 86 -10.93 -1.87 -8.04
N THR A 87 -10.21 -2.90 -8.50
CA THR A 87 -8.80 -3.12 -8.14
C THR A 87 -7.94 -2.12 -8.91
N VAL A 88 -7.29 -1.22 -8.17
CA VAL A 88 -6.43 -0.17 -8.73
C VAL A 88 -4.95 -0.40 -8.47
N ILE A 89 -4.57 -1.25 -7.51
CA ILE A 89 -3.19 -1.71 -7.31
C ILE A 89 -3.16 -3.23 -7.44
N SER A 90 -2.19 -3.76 -8.18
CA SER A 90 -2.04 -5.21 -8.37
C SER A 90 -0.60 -5.64 -8.51
N GLY A 91 -0.27 -6.85 -8.05
CA GLY A 91 1.03 -7.49 -8.31
C GLY A 91 2.20 -6.92 -7.52
N MET A 92 1.95 -6.09 -6.51
CA MET A 92 3.01 -5.47 -5.71
C MET A 92 3.62 -6.50 -4.76
N ARG A 93 4.94 -6.60 -4.70
CA ARG A 93 5.66 -7.50 -3.78
C ARG A 93 6.80 -6.76 -3.10
N LEU A 94 7.13 -7.15 -1.88
CA LEU A 94 8.29 -6.60 -1.16
C LEU A 94 9.58 -6.96 -1.91
N ASP A 95 10.41 -5.96 -2.15
CA ASP A 95 11.70 -6.04 -2.83
C ASP A 95 12.67 -5.07 -2.12
N GLY A 96 13.52 -5.64 -1.26
CA GLY A 96 14.36 -4.85 -0.35
C GLY A 96 13.51 -4.06 0.66
N SER A 97 13.48 -2.73 0.50
CA SER A 97 12.72 -1.80 1.36
C SER A 97 11.50 -1.17 0.66
N GLU A 98 11.26 -1.48 -0.60
CA GLU A 98 10.13 -0.98 -1.39
C GLU A 98 9.21 -2.14 -1.81
N TYR A 99 8.02 -1.81 -2.30
CA TYR A 99 7.11 -2.76 -2.93
C TYR A 99 7.09 -2.49 -4.43
N THR A 100 7.58 -3.43 -5.24
CA THR A 100 7.82 -3.23 -6.67
C THR A 100 7.15 -4.32 -7.51
N GLY A 101 7.37 -4.31 -8.83
CA GLY A 101 6.90 -5.35 -9.76
C GLY A 101 5.42 -5.25 -10.18
N GLY A 102 4.62 -4.49 -9.44
CA GLY A 102 3.20 -4.33 -9.71
C GLY A 102 2.84 -3.14 -10.59
N GLN A 103 1.54 -2.85 -10.61
CA GLN A 103 0.93 -1.85 -11.48
C GLN A 103 -0.16 -1.06 -10.75
N ILE A 104 -0.44 0.13 -11.27
CA ILE A 104 -1.54 0.99 -10.83
C ILE A 104 -2.44 1.36 -12.00
N LEU A 105 -3.76 1.20 -11.83
CA LEU A 105 -4.77 1.71 -12.75
C LEU A 105 -5.23 3.10 -12.31
N ASP A 106 -5.06 4.08 -13.18
CA ASP A 106 -5.68 5.39 -13.03
C ASP A 106 -7.08 5.37 -13.66
N THR A 107 -8.11 5.39 -12.83
CA THR A 107 -9.51 5.34 -13.27
C THR A 107 -10.01 6.63 -13.95
N GLU A 108 -9.22 7.72 -13.98
CA GLU A 108 -9.60 8.95 -14.71
C GLU A 108 -9.02 9.01 -16.11
N SER A 109 -7.85 8.41 -16.34
CA SER A 109 -7.27 8.28 -17.68
C SER A 109 -7.55 6.91 -18.31
N GLY A 110 -7.96 5.92 -17.52
CA GLY A 110 -8.12 4.53 -17.94
C GLY A 110 -6.81 3.77 -18.11
N LYS A 111 -5.68 4.41 -17.85
CA LYS A 111 -4.34 3.89 -18.15
C LYS A 111 -3.78 3.09 -16.98
N VAL A 112 -3.05 2.04 -17.33
CA VAL A 112 -2.32 1.21 -16.37
C VAL A 112 -0.83 1.56 -16.46
N TYR A 113 -0.22 1.82 -15.32
CA TYR A 113 1.19 2.17 -15.19
C TYR A 113 1.94 1.12 -14.39
N LYS A 114 3.23 0.92 -14.68
CA LYS A 114 4.11 0.23 -13.74
C LYS A 114 4.15 1.05 -12.45
N SER A 115 4.19 0.36 -11.32
CA SER A 115 4.13 1.01 -10.03
C SER A 115 5.20 0.52 -9.06
N LYS A 116 5.56 1.39 -8.13
CA LYS A 116 6.26 1.02 -6.90
C LYS A 116 5.70 1.80 -5.72
N MET A 117 5.79 1.23 -4.52
CA MET A 117 5.35 1.86 -3.28
C MET A 117 6.44 1.82 -2.22
N SER A 118 6.48 2.83 -1.37
CA SER A 118 7.34 2.84 -0.19
C SER A 118 6.61 3.46 0.99
N LEU A 119 6.79 2.84 2.16
CA LEU A 119 6.25 3.38 3.41
C LEU A 119 7.15 4.49 3.92
N GLN A 120 6.52 5.52 4.46
CA GLN A 120 7.18 6.68 5.06
C GLN A 120 6.52 6.99 6.40
N ASP A 121 7.18 7.81 7.21
CA ASP A 121 6.68 8.30 8.50
C ASP A 121 6.15 7.17 9.40
N ASP A 122 6.98 6.12 9.56
CA ASP A 122 6.66 4.93 10.35
C ASP A 122 5.34 4.25 9.91
N GLY A 123 5.14 4.22 8.58
CA GLY A 123 3.98 3.61 7.95
C GLY A 123 2.73 4.50 7.92
N LYS A 124 2.78 5.75 8.39
CA LYS A 124 1.64 6.69 8.33
C LYS A 124 1.40 7.24 6.92
N LYS A 125 2.42 7.19 6.07
CA LYS A 125 2.34 7.62 4.66
C LYS A 125 2.78 6.51 3.74
N LEU A 126 2.16 6.47 2.56
CA LEU A 126 2.54 5.59 1.47
C LEU A 126 2.86 6.46 0.26
N ASN A 127 4.12 6.43 -0.20
CA ASN A 127 4.46 6.98 -1.49
C ASN A 127 4.10 5.94 -2.55
N VAL A 128 3.26 6.32 -3.51
CA VAL A 128 2.85 5.48 -4.64
C VAL A 128 3.33 6.15 -5.91
N ARG A 129 4.21 5.49 -6.66
CA ARG A 129 4.77 6.03 -7.91
C ARG A 129 4.29 5.23 -9.10
N GLY A 130 3.63 5.87 -10.06
CA GLY A 130 3.28 5.31 -11.36
C GLY A 130 4.21 5.84 -12.46
N TYR A 131 4.67 4.99 -13.37
CA TYR A 131 5.62 5.36 -14.41
C TYR A 131 5.47 4.56 -15.71
N ILE A 132 6.00 5.11 -16.80
CA ILE A 132 6.05 4.46 -18.13
C ILE A 132 7.51 4.10 -18.43
N GLY A 133 7.78 2.83 -18.73
CA GLY A 133 9.15 2.36 -19.01
C GLY A 133 10.02 2.37 -17.76
N MET A 134 10.77 3.47 -17.55
CA MET A 134 11.70 3.65 -16.42
C MET A 134 11.07 4.48 -15.29
N PRO A 135 11.36 4.20 -13.99
CA PRO A 135 10.78 4.91 -12.84
C PRO A 135 10.96 6.43 -12.84
N MET A 136 11.98 6.97 -13.52
CA MET A 136 12.21 8.41 -13.62
C MET A 136 11.10 9.12 -14.42
N PHE A 137 10.48 8.43 -15.38
CA PHE A 137 9.41 8.96 -16.23
C PHE A 137 8.02 8.62 -15.66
N GLY A 138 7.67 9.30 -14.58
CA GLY A 138 6.42 9.04 -13.87
C GLY A 138 6.07 10.11 -12.85
N ARG A 139 4.95 9.88 -12.14
CA ARG A 139 4.45 10.74 -11.07
C ARG A 139 4.36 9.96 -9.76
N SER A 140 4.56 10.65 -8.66
CA SER A 140 4.41 10.12 -7.31
C SER A 140 3.24 10.81 -6.62
N GLN A 141 2.46 10.04 -5.88
CA GLN A 141 1.42 10.53 -4.99
C GLN A 141 1.73 10.05 -3.57
N THR A 142 1.37 10.88 -2.59
CA THR A 142 1.43 10.50 -1.18
C THR A 142 0.03 10.18 -0.70
N TRP A 143 -0.15 8.97 -0.21
CA TRP A 143 -1.40 8.53 0.42
C TRP A 143 -1.24 8.54 1.94
N LEU A 144 -2.33 8.85 2.63
CA LEU A 144 -2.36 8.97 4.09
C LEU A 144 -3.08 7.76 4.69
N ARG A 145 -2.53 7.16 5.74
CA ARG A 145 -3.18 6.05 6.43
C ARG A 145 -4.42 6.54 7.19
N GLU A 146 -5.51 5.78 7.14
CA GLU A 146 -6.81 6.10 7.78
C GLU A 146 -7.22 5.09 8.86
N GLU A 147 -6.32 4.20 9.25
CA GLU A 147 -6.50 3.21 10.32
C GLU A 147 -5.53 3.44 11.47
#